data_AF-A0A8K0VAQ8-F1
#
_entry.id   AF-A0A8K0VAQ8-F1
#
_cell.length_a   1.000
_cell.length_b   1.000
_cell.length_c   1.000
_cell.angle_alpha   90.00
_cell.angle_beta   90.00
_cell.angle_gamma   90.00
#
_symmetry.space_group_name_H-M   'P 1'
#
loop_
_entity.id
_entity.type
_entity.pdbx_description
1 polymer ?
#
loop_
_entity_poly.entity_id
_entity_poly.type
_entity_poly.pdbx_seq_one_letter_code
_entity_poly.pdbx_strand_id
1 'polypeptide(L)'
;MRNLILLAVLAAGAGLVFVIGPNVLMGGPSKSEIERVSREIIRATAPSPELAAAAEAASVTPKGLCNKQDAVFACSVEMQVPGAAASIFIAELRKDQAGNWVAAQ
;
A
#
# COMPACT_ATOMS: atom_id res chain seq x y z
N MET A 1 -21.97 -16.50 27.95
CA MET A 1 -22.06 -16.67 26.49
C MET A 1 -22.11 -15.35 25.72
N ARG A 2 -22.96 -14.37 26.08
CA ARG A 2 -23.05 -13.06 25.38
C ARG A 2 -21.73 -12.28 25.29
N ASN A 3 -20.92 -12.30 26.36
CA ASN A 3 -19.62 -11.60 26.39
C ASN A 3 -18.56 -12.27 25.51
N LEU A 4 -18.62 -13.60 25.34
CA LEU A 4 -17.67 -14.34 24.49
C LEU A 4 -17.92 -14.08 23.01
N ILE A 5 -19.18 -13.91 22.61
CA ILE A 5 -19.56 -13.58 21.23
C ILE A 5 -19.09 -12.15 20.88
N LEU A 6 -19.27 -11.19 21.79
CA LEU A 6 -18.77 -9.82 21.61
C LEU A 6 -17.24 -9.75 21.46
N LEU A 7 -16.50 -10.50 22.29
CA LEU A 7 -15.04 -10.60 22.20
C LEU A 7 -14.58 -11.23 20.88
N ALA A 8 -15.26 -12.27 20.40
CA ALA A 8 -14.93 -12.92 19.13
C ALA A 8 -15.17 -11.99 17.93
N VAL A 9 -16.26 -11.20 17.93
CA VAL A 9 -16.55 -10.23 16.87
C VAL A 9 -15.52 -9.09 16.86
N LEU A 10 -15.12 -8.59 18.03
CA LEU A 10 -14.08 -7.57 18.15
C LEU A 10 -12.71 -8.08 17.69
N ALA A 11 -12.34 -9.31 18.05
CA ALA A 11 -11.09 -9.93 17.61
C ALA A 11 -11.07 -10.16 16.09
N ALA A 12 -12.17 -10.62 15.50
CA ALA A 12 -12.30 -10.79 14.06
C ALA A 12 -12.24 -9.44 13.32
N GLY A 13 -12.93 -8.42 13.82
CA GLY A 13 -12.88 -7.06 13.26
C GLY A 13 -11.48 -6.45 13.34
N ALA A 14 -10.80 -6.55 14.48
CA ALA A 14 -9.44 -6.05 14.67
C ALA A 14 -8.42 -6.78 13.78
N GLY A 15 -8.55 -8.10 13.63
CA GLY A 15 -7.72 -8.88 12.71
C GLY A 15 -7.90 -8.44 11.25
N LEU A 16 -9.14 -8.18 10.82
CA LEU A 16 -9.44 -7.71 9.47
C LEU A 16 -8.83 -6.32 9.20
N VAL A 17 -8.94 -5.38 10.16
CA VAL A 17 -8.36 -4.03 10.04
C VAL A 17 -6.84 -4.07 9.98
N PHE A 18 -6.21 -4.96 10.74
CA PHE A 18 -4.76 -5.11 10.75
C PHE A 18 -4.20 -5.61 9.40
N VAL A 19 -4.90 -6.56 8.78
CA VAL A 19 -4.52 -7.18 7.50
C VAL A 19 -4.76 -6.24 6.32
N ILE A 20 -5.95 -5.64 6.23
CA ILE A 20 -6.32 -4.81 5.07
C ILE A 20 -5.67 -3.41 5.17
N GLY A 21 -5.44 -2.95 6.40
CA GLY A 21 -4.89 -1.63 6.72
C GLY A 21 -5.99 -0.59 6.97
N PRO A 22 -5.73 0.40 7.84
CA PRO A 22 -6.73 1.39 8.25
C PRO A 22 -7.19 2.32 7.11
N ASN A 23 -6.46 2.38 5.99
CA ASN A 23 -6.83 3.19 4.82
C ASN A 23 -8.14 2.72 4.17
N VAL A 24 -8.43 1.42 4.17
CA VAL A 24 -9.65 0.87 3.56
C VAL A 24 -10.91 1.31 4.30
N LEU A 25 -10.82 1.53 5.61
CA LEU A 25 -11.93 2.07 6.41
C LEU A 25 -12.31 3.50 6.00
N MET A 26 -11.38 4.24 5.38
CA MET A 26 -11.63 5.59 4.84
C MET A 26 -11.85 5.60 3.33
N GLY A 27 -12.15 4.43 2.73
CA GLY A 27 -12.36 4.28 1.29
C GLY A 27 -11.07 4.32 0.46
N GLY A 28 -9.92 4.20 1.09
CA GLY A 28 -8.60 4.18 0.47
C GLY A 28 -8.13 2.78 0.04
N PRO A 29 -6.89 2.67 -0.49
CA PRO A 29 -6.33 1.42 -0.95
C PRO A 29 -5.95 0.48 0.20
N SER A 30 -6.01 -0.83 -0.04
CA SER A 30 -5.44 -1.82 0.89
C SER A 30 -3.91 -1.79 0.84
N LYS A 31 -3.26 -2.37 1.87
CA LYS A 31 -1.79 -2.54 1.86
C LYS A 31 -1.29 -3.24 0.59
N SER A 32 -1.98 -4.29 0.15
CA SER A 32 -1.63 -5.03 -1.06
C SER A 32 -1.72 -4.18 -2.33
N GLU A 33 -2.72 -3.29 -2.43
CA GLU A 33 -2.87 -2.39 -3.57
C GLU A 33 -1.80 -1.30 -3.57
N ILE A 34 -1.45 -0.78 -2.38
CA ILE A 34 -0.32 0.15 -2.23
C ILE A 34 0.98 -0.50 -2.71
N GLU A 35 1.26 -1.74 -2.29
CA GLU A 35 2.46 -2.47 -2.72
C GLU A 35 2.47 -2.71 -4.23
N ARG A 36 1.35 -3.17 -4.80
CA ARG A 36 1.22 -3.45 -6.23
C ARG A 36 1.47 -2.20 -7.07
N VAL A 37 0.74 -1.11 -6.81
CA VAL A 37 0.87 0.13 -7.58
C VAL A 37 2.24 0.78 -7.36
N SER A 38 2.79 0.72 -6.14
CA SER A 38 4.16 1.17 -5.87
C SER A 38 5.19 0.45 -6.73
N ARG A 39 5.09 -0.88 -6.89
CA ARG A 39 5.98 -1.64 -7.77
C ARG A 39 5.83 -1.24 -9.23
N GLU A 40 4.61 -0.95 -9.67
CA GLU A 40 4.34 -0.44 -11.03
C GLU A 40 5.00 0.91 -11.26
N ILE A 41 4.86 1.84 -10.31
CA ILE A 41 5.51 3.16 -10.33
C ILE A 41 7.03 3.01 -10.42
N ILE A 42 7.63 2.16 -9.57
CA ILE A 42 9.09 1.97 -9.56
C ILE A 42 9.56 1.41 -10.91
N ARG A 43 8.87 0.40 -11.47
CA ARG A 43 9.22 -0.14 -12.80
C ARG A 43 9.09 0.91 -13.90
N ALA A 44 8.07 1.74 -13.86
CA ALA A 44 7.82 2.77 -14.88
C ALA A 44 8.83 3.93 -14.81
N THR A 45 9.36 4.22 -13.61
CA THR A 45 10.29 5.34 -13.36
C THR A 45 11.75 4.90 -13.25
N ALA A 46 12.03 3.59 -13.31
CA ALA A 46 13.38 3.06 -13.25
C ALA A 46 14.23 3.57 -14.45
N PRO A 47 15.39 4.18 -14.19
CA PRO A 47 16.21 4.77 -15.25
C PRO A 47 16.99 3.72 -16.06
N SER A 48 17.04 2.46 -15.62
CA SER A 48 17.61 1.35 -16.38
C SER A 48 16.87 0.03 -16.11
N PRO A 49 16.95 -0.94 -17.04
CA PRO A 49 16.38 -2.28 -16.85
C PRO A 49 16.97 -3.04 -15.66
N GLU A 50 18.24 -2.79 -15.33
CA GLU A 50 18.93 -3.41 -14.18
C GLU A 50 18.37 -2.90 -12.85
N LEU A 51 18.03 -1.60 -12.78
CA LEU A 51 17.36 -1.01 -11.62
C LEU A 51 15.90 -1.46 -11.52
N ALA A 52 15.22 -1.67 -12.66
CA ALA A 52 13.90 -2.28 -12.67
C ALA A 52 13.93 -3.71 -12.10
N ALA A 53 14.93 -4.52 -12.47
CA ALA A 53 15.13 -5.87 -11.93
C ALA A 53 15.49 -5.86 -10.42
N ALA A 54 16.34 -4.93 -9.99
CA ALA A 54 16.64 -4.74 -8.57
C ALA A 54 15.42 -4.31 -7.76
N ALA A 55 14.50 -3.53 -8.35
CA ALA A 55 13.23 -3.16 -7.75
C ALA A 55 12.24 -4.33 -7.63
N GLU A 56 12.31 -5.32 -8.52
CA GLU A 56 11.53 -6.56 -8.35
C GLU A 56 12.00 -7.36 -7.13
N ALA A 57 13.31 -7.37 -6.87
CA ALA A 57 13.88 -7.97 -5.68
C ALA A 57 13.70 -7.13 -4.40
N ALA A 58 13.24 -5.87 -4.53
CA ALA A 58 13.05 -4.99 -3.39
C ALA A 58 11.79 -5.35 -2.59
N SER A 59 11.90 -5.30 -1.25
CA SER A 59 10.71 -5.32 -0.40
C SER A 59 10.09 -3.93 -0.39
N VAL A 60 8.79 -3.86 -0.68
CA VAL A 60 7.98 -2.65 -0.68
C VAL A 60 7.02 -2.75 0.49
N THR A 61 7.10 -1.83 1.44
CA THR A 61 6.29 -1.85 2.67
C THR A 61 5.54 -0.53 2.83
N PRO A 62 4.20 -0.52 2.79
CA PRO A 62 3.41 0.67 3.12
C PRO A 62 3.63 1.08 4.57
N LYS A 63 3.84 2.38 4.80
CA LYS A 63 4.06 2.94 6.13
C LYS A 63 2.90 3.87 6.51
N GLY A 64 2.31 3.60 7.67
CA GLY A 64 1.30 4.47 8.27
C GLY A 64 0.00 4.59 7.47
N LEU A 65 -0.65 5.75 7.63
CA LEU A 65 -1.87 6.13 6.92
C LEU A 65 -1.54 6.88 5.63
N CYS A 66 -2.35 6.67 4.59
CA CYS A 66 -2.30 7.49 3.40
C CYS A 66 -3.06 8.81 3.65
N ASN A 67 -2.51 9.91 3.15
CA ASN A 67 -3.25 11.16 3.07
C ASN A 67 -4.15 11.15 1.82
N LYS A 68 -5.33 11.77 1.91
CA LYS A 68 -6.26 11.87 0.79
C LYS A 68 -6.44 13.32 0.37
N GLN A 69 -6.27 13.59 -0.91
CA GLN A 69 -6.64 14.85 -1.56
C GLN A 69 -7.52 14.53 -2.77
N ASP A 70 -8.77 15.00 -2.75
CA ASP A 70 -9.78 14.69 -3.76
C ASP A 70 -9.94 13.18 -4.01
N ALA A 71 -9.61 12.71 -5.22
CA ALA A 71 -9.67 11.30 -5.62
C ALA A 71 -8.31 10.58 -5.50
N VAL A 72 -7.28 11.25 -5.00
CA VAL A 72 -5.91 10.76 -4.91
C VAL A 72 -5.54 10.45 -3.46
N PHE A 73 -4.87 9.32 -3.27
CA PHE A 73 -4.30 8.89 -2.00
C PHE A 73 -2.78 8.90 -2.10
N ALA A 74 -2.13 9.73 -1.30
CA ALA A 74 -0.67 9.78 -1.15
C ALA A 74 -0.25 8.88 0.02
N CYS A 75 0.44 7.79 -0.30
CA CYS A 75 0.84 6.76 0.66
C CYS A 75 2.37 6.75 0.81
N SER A 76 2.88 6.81 2.05
CA SER A 76 4.30 6.62 2.32
C SER A 76 4.68 5.16 2.17
N VAL A 77 5.75 4.88 1.44
CA VAL A 77 6.20 3.53 1.14
C VAL A 77 7.70 3.43 1.34
N GLU A 78 8.11 2.42 2.08
CA GLU A 78 9.52 2.09 2.26
C GLU A 78 9.90 1.03 1.23
N MET A 79 10.95 1.31 0.45
CA MET A 79 11.59 0.37 -0.44
C MET A 79 12.96 0.00 0.12
N GLN A 80 13.18 -1.30 0.27
CA GLN A 80 14.45 -1.85 0.71
C GLN A 80 14.95 -2.82 -0.36
N VAL A 81 16.05 -2.46 -1.01
CA VAL A 81 16.79 -3.33 -1.94
C VAL A 81 17.85 -4.08 -1.15
N PRO A 82 18.04 -5.39 -1.35
CA PRO A 82 19.13 -6.13 -0.68
C PRO A 82 20.49 -5.46 -0.90
N GLY A 83 21.21 -5.16 0.18
CA GLY A 83 22.54 -4.53 0.11
C GLY A 83 22.55 -3.00 -0.05
N ALA A 84 21.37 -2.35 -0.16
CA ALA A 84 21.25 -0.90 -0.16
C ALA A 84 20.61 -0.38 1.15
N ALA A 85 20.64 0.93 1.38
CA ALA A 85 19.87 1.54 2.45
C ALA A 85 18.37 1.56 2.09
N ALA A 86 17.49 1.42 3.10
CA ALA A 86 16.07 1.66 2.92
C ALA A 86 15.84 3.10 2.43
N SER A 87 14.91 3.26 1.50
CA SER A 87 14.46 4.56 1.00
C SER A 87 12.96 4.69 1.20
N ILE A 88 12.50 5.89 1.55
CA ILE A 88 11.07 6.19 1.66
C ILE A 88 10.69 7.10 0.50
N PHE A 89 9.60 6.76 -0.17
CA PHE A 89 8.99 7.59 -1.20
C PHE A 89 7.47 7.64 -1.02
N ILE A 90 6.82 8.55 -1.73
CA ILE A 90 5.37 8.69 -1.73
C ILE A 90 4.82 8.05 -3.01
N ALA A 91 3.94 7.07 -2.85
CA ALA A 91 3.16 6.51 -3.94
C ALA A 91 1.80 7.20 -3.99
N GLU A 92 1.44 7.76 -5.14
CA GLU A 92 0.13 8.37 -5.36
C GLU A 92 -0.78 7.39 -6.11
N LEU A 93 -1.93 7.09 -5.52
CA LEU A 93 -2.90 6.12 -6.03
C LEU A 93 -4.25 6.78 -6.26
N ARG A 94 -4.91 6.43 -7.36
CA ARG A 94 -6.32 6.78 -7.63
C ARG A 94 -7.08 5.60 -8.20
N LYS A 95 -8.41 5.66 -8.21
CA LYS A 95 -9.21 4.70 -8.96
C LYS A 95 -9.33 5.10 -10.44
N ASP A 96 -9.22 4.13 -11.34
CA ASP A 96 -9.56 4.29 -12.75
C ASP A 96 -11.09 4.22 -12.99
N GLN A 97 -11.51 4.26 -14.26
CA GLN A 97 -12.94 4.18 -14.63
C GLN A 97 -13.57 2.81 -14.31
N ALA A 98 -12.77 1.76 -14.17
CA ALA A 98 -13.20 0.42 -13.79
C ALA A 98 -13.16 0.19 -12.27
N GLY A 99 -12.71 1.19 -11.49
CA GLY A 99 -12.61 1.14 -10.04
C GLY A 99 -11.34 0.47 -9.50
N ASN A 100 -10.36 0.17 -10.37
CA ASN A 100 -9.07 -0.40 -9.98
C ASN A 100 -8.13 0.69 -9.49
N TRP A 101 -7.29 0.37 -8.51
CA TRP A 101 -6.24 1.29 -8.09
C TRP A 101 -5.12 1.34 -9.12
N VAL A 102 -4.74 2.55 -9.51
CA VAL A 102 -3.66 2.83 -10.48
C VAL A 102 -2.81 3.98 -9.95
N ALA A 103 -1.61 4.14 -10.52
CA ALA A 103 -0.80 5.33 -10.25
C ALA A 103 -1.57 6.60 -10.66
N ALA A 104 -1.54 7.63 -9.81
CA ALA A 104 -2.23 8.89 -10.07
C ALA A 104 -1.42 9.86 -10.95
N GLN A 105 -0.11 9.65 -11.02
CA GLN A 105 0.88 10.40 -11.77
C GLN A 105 0.92 10.03 -13.26
#